data_AF-A0AB39NW43-F1
#
_entry.id   AF-A0AB39NW43-F1
#
_cell.length_a   1.000
_cell.length_b   1.000
_cell.length_c   1.000
_cell.angle_alpha   90.00
_cell.angle_beta   90.00
_cell.angle_gamma   90.00
#
_symmetry.space_group_name_H-M   'P 1'
#
loop_
_entity.id
_entity.type
_entity.pdbx_description
1 polymer ?
#
loop_
_entity_poly.entity_id
_entity_poly.type
_entity_poly.pdbx_seq_one_letter_code
_entity_poly.pdbx_strand_id
1 'polypeptide(L)'
;MRGLLVFDPALVHAIDAATPGTQRTTALLAARRACEAAGLTDLDWIAAGLTALAEGRPLPSPLDDPAQAWRALEADPRVPDRTVAQAVPPKRPPFQPPAHSDTHTPMPKPASLLRITGPAAALVKPPDRAAPPTPQPGEATPHTMRVTFGELDSSLRMSQPHMALPALLGAAEADPLQAALDAVYAAVTAYGEDYQTLLQEIRSACQEL
;
A
#
# COMPACT_ATOMS: atom_id res chain seq x y z
N MET A 1 6.71 -6.58 -1.10
CA MET A 1 5.67 -5.58 -0.76
C MET A 1 6.28 -4.21 -0.46
N ARG A 2 5.75 -3.13 -1.05
CA ARG A 2 6.13 -1.74 -0.70
C ARG A 2 5.01 -0.95 0.00
N GLY A 3 3.84 -1.57 0.18
CA GLY A 3 2.62 -0.90 0.64
C GLY A 3 2.68 -0.46 2.12
N LEU A 4 3.09 -1.36 3.03
CA LEU A 4 3.11 -1.07 4.46
C LEU A 4 4.06 0.08 4.85
N LEU A 5 5.16 0.26 4.11
CA LEU A 5 6.10 1.38 4.29
C LEU A 5 5.43 2.76 4.13
N VAL A 6 4.36 2.85 3.37
CA VAL A 6 3.65 4.13 3.17
C VAL A 6 2.78 4.46 4.40
N PHE A 7 2.35 3.44 5.14
CA PHE A 7 1.56 3.60 6.35
C PHE A 7 2.43 3.76 7.60
N ASP A 8 3.42 2.89 7.77
CA ASP A 8 4.28 2.88 8.95
C ASP A 8 5.67 2.27 8.66
N PRO A 9 6.66 3.09 8.27
CA PRO A 9 8.03 2.63 8.09
C PRO A 9 8.66 2.07 9.37
N ALA A 10 8.32 2.64 10.54
CA ALA A 10 8.93 2.24 11.80
C ALA A 10 8.50 0.83 12.20
N LEU A 11 7.22 0.48 11.99
CA LEU A 11 6.73 -0.86 12.21
C LEU A 11 7.39 -1.88 11.28
N VAL A 12 7.59 -1.54 9.99
CA VAL A 12 8.29 -2.43 9.05
C VAL A 12 9.70 -2.75 9.55
N HIS A 13 10.44 -1.74 10.01
CA HIS A 13 11.77 -1.94 10.59
C HIS A 13 11.75 -2.75 11.90
N ALA A 14 10.72 -2.58 12.74
CA ALA A 14 10.58 -3.36 13.96
C ALA A 14 10.32 -4.85 13.65
N ILE A 15 9.46 -5.15 12.67
CA ILE A 15 9.18 -6.52 12.23
C ILE A 15 10.43 -7.16 11.59
N ASP A 16 11.17 -6.42 10.78
CA ASP A 16 12.42 -6.87 10.15
C ASP A 16 13.50 -7.23 11.19
N ALA A 17 13.60 -6.45 12.27
CA ALA A 17 14.54 -6.71 13.37
C ALA A 17 14.08 -7.82 14.33
N ALA A 18 12.81 -8.22 14.28
CA ALA A 18 12.22 -9.19 15.20
C ALA A 18 12.62 -10.64 14.86
N THR A 19 12.49 -11.54 15.83
CA THR A 19 12.75 -12.96 15.60
C THR A 19 11.70 -13.58 14.67
N PRO A 20 12.01 -14.68 13.96
CA PRO A 20 11.03 -15.44 13.18
C PRO A 20 9.75 -15.81 13.96
N GLY A 21 9.87 -16.13 15.26
CA GLY A 21 8.72 -16.45 16.11
C GLY A 21 7.81 -15.25 16.38
N THR A 22 8.41 -14.08 16.64
CA THR A 22 7.70 -12.81 16.81
C THR A 22 7.02 -12.39 15.51
N GLN A 23 7.68 -12.57 14.36
CA GLN A 23 7.10 -12.30 13.04
C GLN A 23 5.87 -13.18 12.79
N ARG A 24 5.93 -14.49 13.06
CA ARG A 24 4.75 -15.39 12.94
C ARG A 24 3.62 -15.02 13.89
N THR A 25 3.93 -14.65 15.12
CA THR A 25 2.92 -14.20 16.10
C THR A 25 2.26 -12.91 15.64
N THR A 26 3.04 -11.99 15.08
CA THR A 26 2.55 -10.73 14.49
C THR A 26 1.64 -11.00 13.29
N ALA A 27 2.02 -11.92 12.40
CA ALA A 27 1.22 -12.33 11.26
C ALA A 27 -0.14 -12.92 11.69
N LEU A 28 -0.13 -13.81 12.69
CA LEU A 28 -1.33 -14.42 13.26
C LEU A 28 -2.25 -13.37 13.91
N LEU A 29 -1.68 -12.43 14.67
CA LEU A 29 -2.43 -11.35 15.29
C LEU A 29 -3.12 -10.48 14.23
N ALA A 30 -2.38 -10.07 13.20
CA ALA A 30 -2.91 -9.28 12.09
C ALA A 30 -4.04 -10.01 11.36
N ALA A 31 -3.86 -11.29 11.03
CA ALA A 31 -4.89 -12.12 10.40
C ALA A 31 -6.15 -12.24 11.26
N ARG A 32 -5.99 -12.54 12.56
CA ARG A 32 -7.13 -12.62 13.49
C ARG A 32 -7.89 -11.31 13.56
N ARG A 33 -7.19 -10.18 13.73
CA ARG A 33 -7.82 -8.86 13.80
C ARG A 33 -8.55 -8.50 12.52
N ALA A 34 -7.99 -8.82 11.35
CA ALA A 34 -8.65 -8.61 10.07
C ALA A 34 -9.95 -9.43 9.95
N CYS A 35 -9.89 -10.72 10.31
CA CYS A 35 -11.06 -11.59 10.31
C CYS A 35 -12.14 -11.13 11.31
N GLU A 36 -11.75 -10.70 12.51
CA GLU A 36 -12.68 -10.18 13.52
C GLU A 36 -13.38 -8.90 13.05
N ALA A 37 -12.63 -7.94 12.51
CA ALA A 37 -13.18 -6.69 11.99
C ALA A 37 -14.19 -6.95 10.86
N ALA A 38 -13.86 -7.87 9.95
CA ALA A 38 -14.75 -8.29 8.87
C ALA A 38 -15.91 -9.20 9.29
N GLY A 39 -15.93 -9.68 10.54
CA GLY A 39 -16.95 -10.64 11.03
C GLY A 39 -16.84 -12.04 10.44
N LEU A 40 -15.64 -12.43 9.99
CA LEU A 40 -15.37 -13.74 9.37
C LEU A 40 -15.08 -14.86 10.38
N THR A 41 -14.86 -14.53 11.65
CA THR A 41 -14.53 -15.51 12.70
C THR A 41 -15.65 -16.50 13.00
N ASP A 42 -16.89 -16.15 12.63
CA ASP A 42 -18.06 -17.02 12.80
C ASP A 42 -18.14 -18.11 11.71
N LEU A 43 -17.29 -18.04 10.67
CA LEU A 43 -17.19 -19.07 9.66
C LEU A 43 -16.26 -20.18 10.13
N ASP A 44 -16.78 -21.39 10.28
CA ASP A 44 -16.06 -22.54 10.83
C ASP A 44 -14.72 -22.81 10.13
N TRP A 45 -14.68 -22.62 8.81
CA TRP A 45 -13.48 -22.84 8.00
C TRP A 45 -12.42 -21.74 8.18
N ILE A 46 -12.82 -20.49 8.45
CA ILE A 46 -11.89 -19.40 8.82
C ILE A 46 -11.36 -19.62 10.24
N ALA A 47 -12.24 -20.00 11.18
CA ALA A 47 -11.84 -20.30 12.55
C ALA A 47 -10.84 -21.48 12.61
N ALA A 48 -11.07 -22.51 11.80
CA ALA A 48 -10.12 -23.62 11.63
C ALA A 48 -8.78 -23.17 11.03
N GLY A 49 -8.80 -22.25 10.05
CA GLY A 49 -7.60 -21.64 9.49
C GLY A 49 -6.76 -20.87 10.52
N LEU A 50 -7.41 -20.00 11.29
CA LEU A 50 -6.74 -19.24 12.37
C LEU A 50 -6.15 -20.17 13.45
N THR A 51 -6.85 -21.26 13.76
CA THR A 51 -6.35 -22.28 14.71
C THR A 51 -5.15 -23.03 14.14
N ALA A 52 -5.19 -23.41 12.85
CA ALA A 52 -4.07 -24.06 12.19
C ALA A 52 -2.82 -23.16 12.18
N LEU A 53 -2.98 -21.86 11.90
CA LEU A 53 -1.89 -20.88 11.97
C LEU A 53 -1.31 -20.77 13.38
N ALA A 54 -2.16 -20.74 14.42
CA ALA A 54 -1.72 -20.68 15.81
C ALA A 54 -0.91 -21.92 16.22
N GLU A 55 -1.24 -23.08 15.68
CA GLU A 55 -0.54 -24.34 15.93
C GLU A 55 0.66 -24.58 15.00
N GLY A 56 0.92 -23.67 14.05
CA GLY A 56 1.96 -23.83 13.04
C GLY A 56 1.69 -24.98 12.05
N ARG A 57 0.43 -25.40 11.91
CA ARG A 57 -0.02 -26.42 10.96
C ARG A 57 -0.30 -25.80 9.58
N PRO A 58 -0.22 -26.59 8.49
CA PRO A 58 -0.65 -26.12 7.18
C PRO A 58 -2.14 -25.75 7.20
N LEU A 59 -2.52 -24.76 6.39
CA LEU A 59 -3.91 -24.33 6.27
C LEU A 59 -4.81 -25.49 5.80
N PRO A 60 -6.00 -25.66 6.40
CA PRO A 60 -6.96 -26.67 5.97
C PRO A 60 -7.69 -26.24 4.70
N SER A 61 -8.28 -27.18 3.96
CA SER A 61 -9.20 -26.82 2.87
C SER A 61 -10.41 -26.03 3.39
N PRO A 62 -10.85 -24.95 2.72
CA PRO A 62 -10.45 -24.44 1.40
C PRO A 62 -9.31 -23.41 1.40
N LEU A 63 -8.66 -23.18 2.54
CA LEU A 63 -7.62 -22.17 2.72
C LEU A 63 -6.23 -22.61 2.21
N ASP A 64 -6.05 -23.90 1.93
CA ASP A 64 -4.83 -24.46 1.34
C ASP A 64 -4.56 -23.95 -0.09
N ASP A 65 -5.60 -23.47 -0.77
CA ASP A 65 -5.54 -22.93 -2.12
C ASP A 65 -6.22 -21.54 -2.15
N PRO A 66 -5.50 -20.45 -2.49
CA PRO A 66 -6.07 -19.11 -2.58
C PRO A 66 -7.31 -19.01 -3.46
N ALA A 67 -7.34 -19.69 -4.62
CA ALA A 67 -8.47 -19.63 -5.54
C ALA A 67 -9.68 -20.42 -5.02
N GLN A 68 -9.47 -21.42 -4.17
CA GLN A 68 -10.56 -22.10 -3.46
C GLN A 68 -11.08 -21.25 -2.31
N ALA A 69 -10.19 -20.60 -1.56
CA ALA A 69 -10.56 -19.69 -0.48
C ALA A 69 -11.44 -18.53 -0.98
N TRP A 70 -11.09 -17.91 -2.11
CA TRP A 70 -11.90 -16.85 -2.73
C TRP A 70 -13.28 -17.36 -3.15
N ARG A 71 -13.35 -18.52 -3.81
CA ARG A 71 -14.63 -19.12 -4.21
C ARG A 71 -15.49 -19.49 -3.01
N ALA A 72 -14.89 -19.98 -1.93
CA ALA A 72 -15.59 -20.31 -0.69
C ALA A 72 -16.17 -19.05 -0.05
N LEU A 73 -15.42 -17.94 -0.04
CA LEU A 73 -15.89 -16.66 0.47
C LEU A 73 -17.06 -16.10 -0.36
N GLU A 74 -16.97 -16.14 -1.69
CA GLU A 74 -18.03 -15.64 -2.57
C GLU A 74 -19.31 -16.48 -2.50
N ALA A 75 -19.19 -17.79 -2.24
CA ALA A 75 -20.31 -18.72 -2.21
C ALA A 75 -21.00 -18.83 -0.84
N ASP A 76 -20.34 -18.46 0.27
CA ASP A 76 -20.89 -18.64 1.62
C ASP A 76 -21.87 -17.50 1.96
N PRO A 77 -23.18 -17.78 2.11
CA PRO A 77 -24.19 -16.77 2.39
C PRO A 77 -24.08 -16.18 3.80
N ARG A 78 -23.25 -16.77 4.68
CA ARG A 78 -22.99 -16.25 6.03
C ARG A 78 -21.98 -15.10 6.03
N VAL A 79 -21.33 -14.82 4.91
CA VAL A 79 -20.37 -13.71 4.80
C VAL A 79 -21.10 -12.38 5.00
N PRO A 80 -20.69 -11.56 5.98
CA PRO A 80 -21.34 -10.27 6.24
C PRO A 80 -21.14 -9.28 5.08
N ASP A 81 -22.19 -8.57 4.68
CA ASP A 81 -22.07 -7.46 3.73
C ASP A 81 -21.60 -6.17 4.45
N ARG A 82 -20.33 -6.18 4.90
CA ARG A 82 -19.69 -5.04 5.55
C ARG A 82 -18.79 -4.29 4.58
N THR A 83 -18.86 -2.96 4.62
CA THR A 83 -18.00 -2.10 3.82
C THR A 83 -17.27 -1.08 4.68
N VAL A 84 -16.02 -0.81 4.32
CA VAL A 84 -15.16 0.19 4.97
C VAL A 84 -14.66 1.20 3.94
N ALA A 85 -14.39 2.43 4.38
CA ALA A 85 -13.67 3.38 3.55
C ALA A 85 -12.23 2.91 3.34
N GLN A 86 -11.62 3.28 2.21
CA GLN A 86 -10.23 2.93 1.94
C GLN A 86 -9.28 3.48 3.01
N ALA A 87 -8.30 2.68 3.41
CA ALA A 87 -7.20 3.14 4.25
C ALA A 87 -6.39 4.22 3.53
N VAL A 88 -6.43 5.46 4.04
CA VAL A 88 -5.66 6.58 3.50
C VAL A 88 -4.35 6.69 4.28
N PRO A 89 -3.18 6.55 3.61
CA PRO A 89 -1.90 6.71 4.29
C PRO A 89 -1.75 8.11 4.89
N PRO A 90 -1.02 8.25 6.02
CA PRO A 90 -0.83 9.55 6.63
C PRO A 90 -0.09 10.47 5.65
N LYS A 91 -0.53 11.75 5.57
CA LYS A 91 0.15 12.75 4.74
C LYS A 91 1.60 12.84 5.20
N ARG A 92 2.54 12.42 4.35
CA ARG A 92 3.97 12.62 4.62
C ARG A 92 4.21 14.13 4.67
N PRO A 93 4.90 14.66 5.69
CA PRO A 93 5.30 16.06 5.69
C PRO A 93 6.06 16.33 4.38
N PRO A 94 5.86 17.52 3.76
CA PRO A 94 6.58 17.86 2.54
C PRO A 94 8.07 17.68 2.78
N PHE A 95 8.77 17.11 1.80
CA PHE A 95 10.22 16.97 1.86
C PHE A 95 10.83 18.34 2.17
N GLN A 96 11.41 18.47 3.36
CA GLN A 96 12.27 19.60 3.69
C GLN A 96 13.68 19.23 3.21
N PRO A 97 14.18 19.83 2.11
CA PRO A 97 15.59 19.70 1.78
C PRO A 97 16.43 20.13 2.98
N PRO A 98 17.56 19.45 3.26
CA PRO A 98 18.46 19.89 4.31
C PRO A 98 18.79 21.36 4.08
N ALA A 99 18.69 22.17 5.14
CA ALA A 99 19.07 23.56 5.09
C ALA A 99 20.48 23.63 4.52
N HIS A 100 20.64 24.28 3.36
CA HIS A 100 21.95 24.62 2.85
C HIS A 100 22.63 25.40 3.97
N SER A 101 23.63 24.80 4.61
CA SER A 101 24.46 25.52 5.56
C SER A 101 25.19 26.59 4.74
N ASP A 102 24.87 27.85 4.99
CA ASP A 102 25.45 29.05 4.35
C ASP A 102 26.95 29.24 4.64
N THR A 103 27.71 28.16 4.83
CA THR A 103 29.16 28.17 4.66
C THR A 103 29.46 27.99 3.17
N HIS A 104 29.34 29.12 2.46
CA HIS A 104 29.76 29.27 1.07
C HIS A 104 31.28 29.07 0.95
N THR A 105 31.71 27.83 0.71
CA THR A 105 32.95 27.61 -0.04
C THR A 105 32.57 27.74 -1.51
N PRO A 106 33.13 28.69 -2.29
CA PRO A 106 32.74 28.85 -3.68
C PRO A 106 33.08 27.56 -4.44
N MET A 107 32.06 26.90 -5.01
CA MET A 107 32.29 25.85 -5.99
C MET A 107 33.06 26.43 -7.18
N PRO A 108 34.12 25.76 -7.68
CA PRO A 108 34.71 26.14 -8.96
C PRO A 108 33.65 25.99 -10.06
N LYS A 109 33.55 27.02 -10.93
CA LYS A 109 32.64 27.06 -12.08
C LYS A 109 32.69 25.71 -12.82
N PRO A 110 31.55 25.06 -13.11
CA PRO A 110 31.57 23.86 -13.93
C PRO A 110 32.11 24.23 -15.31
N ALA A 111 33.27 23.68 -15.65
CA ALA A 111 33.76 23.66 -17.02
C ALA A 111 32.69 22.97 -17.87
N SER A 112 32.33 23.61 -18.97
CA SER A 112 31.33 23.19 -19.96
C SER A 112 31.37 21.68 -20.18
N LEU A 113 30.34 20.97 -19.71
CA LEU A 113 30.15 19.56 -20.03
C LEU A 113 30.10 19.42 -21.55
N LEU A 114 31.03 18.62 -22.09
CA LEU A 114 30.96 18.15 -23.47
C LEU A 114 29.55 17.61 -23.73
N ARG A 115 28.82 18.24 -24.65
CA ARG A 115 27.61 17.68 -25.23
C ARG A 115 28.01 16.46 -26.05
N ILE A 116 27.83 15.28 -25.48
CA ILE A 116 27.88 14.04 -26.25
C ILE A 116 26.72 14.08 -27.24
N THR A 117 27.06 14.23 -28.51
CA THR A 117 26.11 14.35 -29.62
C THR A 117 26.02 12.97 -30.27
N GLY A 118 24.86 12.33 -30.18
CA GLY A 118 24.57 11.09 -30.91
C GLY A 118 24.37 11.35 -32.42
N PRO A 119 24.59 10.37 -33.30
CA PRO A 119 24.74 10.56 -34.75
C PRO A 119 23.45 10.82 -35.55
N ALA A 120 22.36 11.27 -34.93
CA ALA A 120 21.05 11.41 -35.60
C ALA A 120 20.56 12.87 -35.77
N ALA A 121 21.46 13.85 -35.82
CA ALA A 121 21.10 15.25 -36.08
C ALA A 121 21.50 15.66 -37.51
N ALA A 122 20.75 15.17 -38.51
CA ALA A 122 20.78 15.77 -39.84
C ALA A 122 20.02 17.11 -39.79
N LEU A 123 20.69 18.14 -40.32
CA LEU A 123 20.34 19.55 -40.34
C LEU A 123 18.94 19.82 -40.92
N VAL A 124 18.00 20.28 -40.10
CA VAL A 124 16.82 21.02 -40.60
C VAL A 124 16.92 22.45 -40.10
N LYS A 125 17.20 23.35 -41.04
CA LYS A 125 17.20 24.80 -40.86
C LYS A 125 15.77 25.25 -40.51
N PRO A 126 15.53 25.97 -39.40
CA PRO A 126 14.21 26.52 -39.14
C PRO A 126 13.90 27.62 -40.18
N PRO A 127 12.71 27.62 -40.80
CA PRO A 127 12.30 28.72 -41.66
C PRO A 127 11.92 29.96 -40.85
N ASP A 128 12.02 31.09 -41.55
CA ASP A 128 11.88 32.45 -41.07
C ASP A 128 10.53 32.73 -40.40
N ARG A 129 10.55 33.65 -39.43
CA ARG A 129 9.40 34.01 -38.59
C ARG A 129 8.39 34.80 -39.43
N ALA A 130 7.35 34.13 -39.94
CA ALA A 130 6.15 34.79 -40.42
C ALA A 130 5.29 35.24 -39.23
N ALA A 131 4.77 36.46 -39.31
CA ALA A 131 3.88 37.08 -38.32
C ALA A 131 2.61 36.23 -38.07
N PRO A 132 2.04 36.27 -36.84
CA PRO A 132 0.87 35.47 -36.51
C PRO A 132 -0.37 35.98 -37.27
N PRO A 133 -1.21 35.10 -37.84
CA PRO A 133 -2.51 35.52 -38.33
C PRO A 133 -3.42 35.89 -37.15
N THR A 134 -4.14 37.01 -37.30
CA THR A 134 -5.20 37.47 -36.40
C THR A 134 -6.25 36.38 -36.18
N PRO A 135 -6.69 36.14 -34.93
CA PRO A 135 -7.65 35.07 -34.64
C PRO A 135 -9.05 35.46 -35.11
N GLN A 136 -9.67 34.57 -35.87
CA GLN A 136 -11.12 34.58 -36.14
C GLN A 136 -11.87 34.13 -34.86
N PRO A 137 -13.01 34.74 -34.51
CA PRO A 137 -13.80 34.32 -33.37
C PRO A 137 -14.60 33.07 -33.73
N GLY A 138 -14.10 31.91 -33.29
CA GLY A 138 -14.76 30.62 -33.50
C GLY A 138 -14.18 29.56 -32.58
N GLU A 139 -14.84 29.36 -31.45
CA GLU A 139 -14.87 28.14 -30.63
C GLU A 139 -13.58 27.32 -30.55
N ALA A 140 -12.64 27.78 -29.73
CA ALA A 140 -11.70 26.89 -29.06
C ALA A 140 -11.60 27.35 -27.62
N THR A 141 -12.46 26.79 -26.77
CA THR A 141 -12.35 26.96 -25.32
C THR A 141 -10.95 26.46 -24.91
N PRO A 142 -10.09 27.29 -24.32
CA PRO A 142 -8.84 26.80 -23.77
C PRO A 142 -9.21 25.81 -22.68
N HIS A 143 -9.05 24.52 -22.97
CA HIS A 143 -9.22 23.45 -22.00
C HIS A 143 -8.06 23.55 -21.02
N THR A 144 -8.20 24.46 -20.06
CA THR A 144 -7.39 24.47 -18.86
C THR A 144 -7.75 23.18 -18.13
N MET A 145 -6.91 22.15 -18.25
CA MET A 145 -6.95 20.99 -17.38
C MET A 145 -6.65 21.48 -15.97
N ARG A 146 -7.72 21.85 -15.25
CA ARG A 146 -7.68 22.03 -13.81
C ARG A 146 -7.53 20.63 -13.23
N VAL A 147 -6.29 20.22 -12.96
CA VAL A 147 -6.02 19.04 -12.15
C VAL A 147 -6.51 19.36 -10.75
N THR A 148 -7.78 19.09 -10.50
CA THR A 148 -8.30 19.00 -9.15
C THR A 148 -7.63 17.79 -8.53
N PHE A 149 -6.64 18.00 -7.67
CA PHE A 149 -6.37 17.06 -6.60
C PHE A 149 -7.59 17.11 -5.68
N GLY A 150 -8.68 16.48 -6.12
CA GLY A 150 -9.81 16.18 -5.25
C GLY A 150 -9.25 15.37 -4.10
N GLU A 151 -9.57 15.80 -2.88
CA GLU A 151 -9.47 14.97 -1.69
C GLU A 151 -9.96 13.58 -2.06
N LEU A 152 -9.08 12.56 -1.95
CA LEU A 152 -9.42 11.18 -2.34
C LEU A 152 -10.70 10.82 -1.60
N ASP A 153 -11.75 10.72 -2.40
CA ASP A 153 -13.11 10.61 -1.95
C ASP A 153 -13.20 9.37 -1.04
N SER A 154 -13.55 9.56 0.23
CA SER A 154 -13.80 8.49 1.20
C SER A 154 -14.99 7.59 0.79
N SER A 155 -15.50 7.76 -0.43
CA SER A 155 -16.64 7.10 -1.05
C SER A 155 -16.34 5.79 -1.77
N LEU A 156 -15.07 5.42 -2.00
CA LEU A 156 -14.71 4.05 -2.42
C LEU A 156 -14.86 3.09 -1.25
N ARG A 157 -16.12 2.69 -1.00
CA ARG A 157 -16.50 1.65 -0.04
C ARG A 157 -16.04 0.31 -0.59
N MET A 158 -15.15 -0.35 0.14
CA MET A 158 -14.60 -1.65 -0.19
C MET A 158 -15.20 -2.73 0.71
N SER A 159 -15.44 -3.91 0.16
CA SER A 159 -15.96 -5.06 0.93
C SER A 159 -14.92 -5.51 1.95
N GLN A 160 -15.26 -5.39 3.22
CA GLN A 160 -14.36 -5.68 4.33
C GLN A 160 -13.94 -7.17 4.38
N PRO A 161 -14.87 -8.16 4.22
CA PRO A 161 -14.51 -9.57 4.09
C PRO A 161 -13.49 -9.87 3.00
N HIS A 162 -13.66 -9.26 1.82
CA HIS A 162 -12.77 -9.47 0.70
C HIS A 162 -11.38 -8.87 0.97
N MET A 163 -11.28 -7.81 1.78
CA MET A 163 -9.98 -7.26 2.17
C MET A 163 -9.34 -8.04 3.33
N ALA A 164 -10.11 -8.82 4.11
CA ALA A 164 -9.61 -9.60 5.23
C ALA A 164 -9.01 -10.96 4.82
N LEU A 165 -9.55 -11.62 3.79
CA LEU A 165 -9.06 -12.92 3.35
C LEU A 165 -7.55 -12.95 3.00
N PRO A 166 -6.99 -11.94 2.29
CA PRO A 166 -5.55 -11.87 2.03
C PRO A 166 -4.69 -11.86 3.30
N ALA A 167 -5.20 -11.34 4.42
CA ALA A 167 -4.43 -11.30 5.68
C ALA A 167 -4.23 -12.72 6.24
N LEU A 168 -5.27 -13.54 6.16
CA LEU A 168 -5.22 -14.94 6.58
C LEU A 168 -4.30 -15.78 5.68
N LEU A 169 -4.41 -15.61 4.36
CA LEU A 169 -3.57 -16.34 3.40
C LEU A 169 -2.11 -15.90 3.50
N GLY A 170 -1.85 -14.59 3.63
CA GLY A 170 -0.51 -14.04 3.82
C GLY A 170 0.14 -14.53 5.11
N ALA A 171 -0.61 -14.69 6.19
CA ALA A 171 -0.06 -15.23 7.44
C ALA A 171 0.44 -16.70 7.34
N ALA A 172 0.02 -17.44 6.33
CA ALA A 172 0.48 -18.80 6.07
C ALA A 172 1.78 -18.88 5.25
N GLU A 173 2.33 -17.74 4.82
CA GLU A 173 3.57 -17.71 4.04
C GLU A 173 4.73 -18.42 4.76
N ALA A 174 5.53 -19.14 3.98
CA ALA A 174 6.63 -19.92 4.51
C ALA A 174 7.72 -19.04 5.12
N ASP A 175 8.00 -17.89 4.50
CA ASP A 175 8.90 -16.89 5.06
C ASP A 175 8.19 -16.09 6.16
N PRO A 176 8.63 -16.17 7.43
CA PRO A 176 7.99 -15.47 8.55
C PRO A 176 7.94 -13.95 8.38
N LEU A 177 8.97 -13.34 7.79
CA LEU A 177 9.00 -11.90 7.57
C LEU A 177 7.96 -11.48 6.54
N GLN A 178 7.93 -12.16 5.39
CA GLN A 178 6.91 -11.94 4.38
C GLN A 178 5.50 -12.17 4.94
N ALA A 179 5.29 -13.24 5.72
CA ALA A 179 4.01 -13.54 6.35
C ALA A 179 3.51 -12.37 7.22
N ALA A 180 4.38 -11.81 8.04
CA ALA A 180 4.05 -10.67 8.88
C ALA A 180 3.70 -9.43 8.04
N LEU A 181 4.52 -9.09 7.05
CA LEU A 181 4.31 -7.90 6.24
C LEU A 181 3.03 -7.98 5.39
N ASP A 182 2.74 -9.15 4.80
CA ASP A 182 1.55 -9.38 3.95
C ASP A 182 0.29 -9.35 4.82
N ALA A 183 0.33 -10.06 5.95
CA ALA A 183 -0.80 -10.09 6.89
C ALA A 183 -1.13 -8.71 7.45
N VAL A 184 -0.12 -7.95 7.89
CA VAL A 184 -0.32 -6.59 8.44
C VAL A 184 -0.84 -5.64 7.37
N TYR A 185 -0.27 -5.67 6.17
CA TYR A 185 -0.75 -4.81 5.07
C TYR A 185 -2.19 -5.12 4.69
N ALA A 186 -2.54 -6.40 4.54
CA ALA A 186 -3.91 -6.80 4.27
C ALA A 186 -4.87 -6.43 5.41
N ALA A 187 -4.44 -6.58 6.67
CA ALA A 187 -5.22 -6.17 7.82
C ALA A 187 -5.47 -4.65 7.84
N VAL A 188 -4.49 -3.83 7.45
CA VAL A 188 -4.68 -2.37 7.25
C VAL A 188 -5.76 -2.11 6.20
N THR A 189 -5.77 -2.86 5.09
CA THR A 189 -6.83 -2.71 4.07
C THR A 189 -8.21 -3.16 4.57
N ALA A 190 -8.28 -4.16 5.45
CA ALA A 190 -9.51 -4.64 6.07
C ALA A 190 -10.06 -3.71 7.16
N TYR A 191 -9.18 -2.97 7.85
CA TYR A 191 -9.61 -1.93 8.80
C TYR A 191 -10.00 -0.63 8.11
N GLY A 192 -9.52 -0.39 6.90
CA GLY A 192 -9.88 0.82 6.16
C GLY A 192 -9.40 2.06 6.89
N GLU A 193 -10.29 3.02 7.15
CA GLU A 193 -9.99 4.27 7.87
C GLU A 193 -9.52 4.07 9.33
N ASP A 194 -9.94 2.98 9.99
CA ASP A 194 -9.61 2.68 11.39
C ASP A 194 -8.26 1.96 11.57
N TYR A 195 -7.44 1.87 10.51
CA TYR A 195 -6.18 1.12 10.52
C TYR A 195 -5.19 1.57 11.60
N GLN A 196 -5.28 2.81 12.07
CA GLN A 196 -4.37 3.34 13.09
C GLN A 196 -4.49 2.57 14.41
N THR A 197 -5.70 2.17 14.80
CA THR A 197 -5.96 1.38 16.01
C THR A 197 -5.27 0.02 15.92
N LEU A 198 -5.40 -0.64 14.77
CA LEU A 198 -4.73 -1.91 14.49
C LEU A 198 -3.21 -1.78 14.58
N LEU A 199 -2.63 -0.75 13.96
CA LEU A 199 -1.17 -0.57 13.95
C LEU A 199 -0.61 -0.30 15.35
N GLN A 200 -1.33 0.42 16.21
CA GLN A 200 -0.92 0.63 17.61
C GLN A 200 -0.94 -0.66 18.41
N GLU A 201 -1.98 -1.49 18.20
CA GLU A 201 -2.08 -2.79 18.87
C GLU A 201 -0.94 -3.72 18.46
N ILE A 202 -0.71 -3.85 17.15
CA ILE A 202 0.36 -4.70 16.61
C ILE A 202 1.72 -4.23 17.10
N ARG A 203 1.97 -2.92 17.14
CA ARG A 203 3.21 -2.36 17.68
C ARG A 203 3.42 -2.73 19.15
N SER A 204 2.36 -2.66 19.96
CA SER A 204 2.42 -3.04 21.37
C SER A 204 2.79 -4.51 21.51
N ALA A 205 2.14 -5.39 20.74
CA ALA A 205 2.45 -6.82 20.73
C ALA A 205 3.89 -7.13 20.27
N CYS A 206 4.43 -6.39 19.29
CA CYS A 206 5.83 -6.53 18.87
C CYS A 206 6.84 -6.11 19.95
N GLN A 207 6.45 -5.26 20.91
CA GLN A 207 7.33 -4.79 21.99
C GLN A 207 7.29 -5.68 23.23
N GLU A 208 6.23 -6.47 23.41
CA GLU A 208 6.03 -7.36 24.56
C GLU A 208 6.62 -8.77 24.38
N LEU A 209 7.08 -9.13 23.18
CA LEU A 209 7.62 -10.45 22.79
C LEU A 209 9.14 -10.43 22.59
#